data_AF-A0A3M5MCY2-F1
#
_entry.id   AF-A0A3M5MCY2-F1
#
_cell.length_a   1.000
_cell.length_b   1.000
_cell.length_c   1.000
_cell.angle_alpha   90.00
_cell.angle_beta   90.00
_cell.angle_gamma   90.00
#
_symmetry.space_group_name_H-M   'P 1'
#
loop_
_entity.id
_entity.type
_entity.pdbx_description
1 polymer ?
#
loop_
_entity_poly.entity_id
_entity_poly.type
_entity_poly.pdbx_seq_one_letter_code
_entity_poly.pdbx_strand_id
1 'polypeptide(L)'
;MIAIYLQKGAAGLQQDENMSLRYFRKAADEGNAQAQTYVADKLAPFGIAPDIARQMRRCAAEQGNSDAAVALGFDLKTDKKYQEALEAFQRGVASGDETAASFLGKIFRNPKPDDRMYYMDQKEDLQRAERYKQISKILNRLSYANPKVPEINEIVPLPPAKLPAWDGKLKWVEEREANVPPPKPSESLIEQLAKTMVLDPKTGKPLPGSPVYSKED
;
A
#
# COMPACT_ATOMS: atom_id res chain seq x y z
N MET A 1 1.22 -16.91 0.15
CA MET A 1 1.28 -17.44 1.54
C MET A 1 2.29 -18.59 1.70
N ILE A 2 2.41 -19.52 0.77
CA ILE A 2 3.38 -20.64 0.84
C ILE A 2 4.82 -20.18 1.15
N ALA A 3 5.30 -19.12 0.49
CA ALA A 3 6.63 -18.57 0.77
C ALA A 3 6.85 -18.19 2.25
N ILE A 4 5.84 -17.57 2.87
CA ILE A 4 5.88 -17.17 4.29
C ILE A 4 5.84 -18.41 5.20
N TYR A 5 5.05 -19.43 4.85
CA TYR A 5 4.99 -20.66 5.64
C TYR A 5 6.30 -21.44 5.61
N LEU A 6 6.96 -21.54 4.46
CA LEU A 6 8.30 -22.12 4.34
C LEU A 6 9.34 -21.29 5.09
N GLN A 7 9.21 -19.96 5.09
CA GLN A 7 10.13 -19.10 5.85
C GLN A 7 10.02 -19.33 7.36
N LYS A 8 8.81 -19.59 7.87
CA LYS A 8 8.52 -19.69 9.31
C LYS A 8 8.45 -21.13 9.83
N GLY A 9 8.47 -22.14 8.95
CA GLY A 9 8.18 -23.52 9.32
C GLY A 9 6.78 -23.70 9.91
N ALA A 10 5.76 -23.18 9.23
CA ALA A 10 4.38 -23.14 9.73
C ALA A 10 3.41 -23.91 8.81
N ALA A 11 2.18 -24.13 9.29
CA ALA A 11 1.11 -24.81 8.54
C ALA A 11 1.50 -26.21 8.03
N GLY A 12 2.29 -26.96 8.83
CA GLY A 12 2.74 -28.31 8.50
C GLY A 12 3.94 -28.37 7.53
N LEU A 13 4.48 -27.21 7.12
CA LEU A 13 5.71 -27.14 6.33
C LEU A 13 6.92 -26.98 7.25
N GLN A 14 7.99 -27.72 6.97
CA GLN A 14 9.28 -27.48 7.60
C GLN A 14 9.87 -26.15 7.11
N GLN A 15 10.67 -25.51 7.96
CA GLN A 15 11.35 -24.29 7.59
C GLN A 15 12.34 -24.57 6.45
N ASP A 16 12.18 -23.87 5.33
CA ASP A 16 13.06 -23.93 4.17
C ASP A 16 13.17 -22.53 3.55
N GLU A 17 14.24 -21.82 3.94
CA GLU A 17 14.49 -20.46 3.48
C GLU A 17 14.80 -20.41 1.97
N ASN A 18 15.48 -21.42 1.42
CA ASN A 18 15.84 -21.45 0.01
C ASN A 18 14.59 -21.60 -0.87
N MET A 19 13.68 -22.52 -0.50
CA MET A 19 12.41 -22.67 -1.20
C MET A 19 11.51 -21.45 -1.01
N SER A 20 11.50 -20.86 0.20
CA SER A 20 10.79 -19.60 0.45
C SER A 20 11.24 -18.50 -0.51
N LEU A 21 12.56 -18.28 -0.66
CA LEU A 21 13.10 -17.27 -1.58
C LEU A 21 12.71 -17.54 -3.04
N ARG A 22 12.71 -18.80 -3.49
CA ARG A 22 12.26 -19.16 -4.85
C ARG A 22 10.79 -18.80 -5.07
N TYR A 23 9.93 -19.06 -4.11
CA TYR A 23 8.51 -18.69 -4.20
C TYR A 23 8.29 -17.18 -4.13
N PHE A 24 9.01 -16.46 -3.27
CA PHE A 24 8.96 -15.00 -3.26
C PHE A 24 9.42 -14.42 -4.59
N ARG A 25 10.50 -14.95 -5.17
CA ARG A 25 10.99 -14.50 -6.46
C ARG A 25 9.96 -14.71 -7.56
N LYS A 26 9.39 -15.91 -7.65
CA LYS A 26 8.33 -16.22 -8.62
C LYS A 26 7.13 -15.28 -8.47
N ALA A 27 6.66 -15.05 -7.24
CA ALA A 27 5.55 -14.14 -6.99
C ALA A 27 5.88 -12.68 -7.36
N ALA A 28 7.12 -12.23 -7.14
CA ALA A 28 7.57 -10.90 -7.53
C ALA A 28 7.63 -10.74 -9.07
N ASP A 29 8.08 -11.78 -9.78
CA ASP A 29 8.10 -11.84 -11.25
C ASP A 29 6.66 -11.84 -11.83
N GLU A 30 5.70 -12.42 -11.11
CA GLU A 30 4.26 -12.37 -11.43
C GLU A 30 3.56 -11.07 -10.99
N GLY A 31 4.32 -10.09 -10.47
CA GLY A 31 3.82 -8.75 -10.17
C GLY A 31 3.28 -8.54 -8.76
N ASN A 32 3.36 -9.53 -7.86
CA ASN A 32 2.81 -9.38 -6.51
C ASN A 32 3.57 -8.31 -5.70
N ALA A 33 2.89 -7.22 -5.33
CA ALA A 33 3.51 -6.09 -4.63
C ALA A 33 4.24 -6.49 -3.33
N GLN A 34 3.65 -7.35 -2.50
CA GLN A 34 4.28 -7.80 -1.24
C GLN A 34 5.56 -8.61 -1.50
N ALA A 35 5.54 -9.48 -2.51
CA ALA A 35 6.72 -10.22 -2.91
C ALA A 35 7.80 -9.33 -3.55
N GLN A 36 7.40 -8.34 -4.35
CA GLN A 36 8.31 -7.33 -4.90
C GLN A 36 8.99 -6.53 -3.78
N THR A 37 8.26 -6.07 -2.76
CA THR A 37 8.83 -5.43 -1.56
C THR A 37 9.83 -6.35 -0.88
N TYR A 38 9.45 -7.60 -0.62
CA TYR A 38 10.29 -8.58 0.06
C TYR A 38 11.60 -8.85 -0.70
N VAL A 39 11.53 -9.07 -2.01
CA VAL A 39 12.71 -9.33 -2.85
C VAL A 39 13.56 -8.06 -2.93
N ALA A 40 12.95 -6.88 -3.06
CA ALA A 40 13.67 -5.62 -3.06
C ALA A 40 14.49 -5.43 -1.78
N ASP A 41 13.96 -5.78 -0.61
CA ASP A 41 14.70 -5.67 0.65
C ASP A 41 15.92 -6.59 0.71
N LYS A 42 15.89 -7.72 0.02
CA LYS A 42 17.06 -8.60 -0.13
C LYS A 42 18.10 -8.05 -1.12
N LEU A 43 17.67 -7.25 -2.09
CA LEU A 43 18.53 -6.64 -3.12
C LEU A 43 19.04 -5.24 -2.75
N ALA A 44 18.39 -4.59 -1.79
CA ALA A 44 18.66 -3.21 -1.38
C ALA A 44 20.06 -2.93 -0.84
N PRO A 45 20.78 -3.87 -0.17
CA PRO A 45 22.17 -3.62 0.21
C PRO A 45 23.00 -3.18 -1.00
N PHE A 46 23.76 -2.08 -0.83
CA PHE A 46 24.48 -1.38 -1.91
C PHE A 46 25.33 -2.31 -2.80
N GLY A 47 25.91 -3.37 -2.23
CA GLY A 47 26.75 -4.32 -2.94
C GLY A 47 26.02 -5.41 -3.73
N ILE A 48 24.68 -5.42 -3.76
CA ILE A 48 23.90 -6.48 -4.41
C ILE A 48 23.27 -5.96 -5.71
N ALA A 49 22.13 -5.26 -5.63
CA ALA A 49 21.44 -4.72 -6.80
C ALA A 49 20.47 -3.57 -6.42
N PRO A 50 20.99 -2.45 -5.89
CA PRO A 50 20.15 -1.36 -5.38
C PRO A 50 19.21 -0.76 -6.44
N ASP A 51 19.62 -0.70 -7.71
CA ASP A 51 18.77 -0.19 -8.79
C ASP A 51 17.56 -1.10 -9.07
N ILE A 52 17.77 -2.42 -9.01
CA ILE A 52 16.68 -3.40 -9.15
C ILE A 52 15.76 -3.32 -7.93
N ALA A 53 16.31 -3.17 -6.73
CA ALA A 53 15.52 -2.98 -5.52
C ALA A 53 14.62 -1.72 -5.62
N ARG A 54 15.15 -0.60 -6.12
CA ARG A 54 14.37 0.62 -6.38
C ARG A 54 13.25 0.39 -7.37
N GLN A 55 13.53 -0.31 -8.48
CA GLN A 55 12.52 -0.61 -9.48
C GLN A 55 11.38 -1.45 -8.90
N MET A 56 11.71 -2.51 -8.15
CA MET A 56 10.71 -3.36 -7.49
C MET A 56 9.88 -2.59 -6.46
N ARG A 57 10.52 -1.75 -5.62
CA ARG A 57 9.80 -0.91 -4.66
C ARG A 57 8.90 0.10 -5.36
N ARG A 58 9.31 0.67 -6.50
CA ARG A 58 8.47 1.58 -7.30
C ARG A 58 7.22 0.86 -7.80
N CYS A 59 7.37 -0.32 -8.40
CA CYS A 59 6.23 -1.12 -8.86
C CYS A 59 5.29 -1.53 -7.71
N ALA A 60 5.84 -1.92 -6.55
CA ALA A 60 5.03 -2.27 -5.38
C ALA A 60 4.30 -1.04 -4.80
N ALA A 61 4.97 0.11 -4.72
CA ALA A 61 4.39 1.38 -4.26
C ALA A 61 3.26 1.86 -5.18
N GLU A 62 3.40 1.71 -6.50
CA GLU A 62 2.35 2.00 -7.48
C GLU A 62 1.11 1.13 -7.32
N GLN A 63 1.27 -0.09 -6.81
CA GLN A 63 0.18 -1.01 -6.45
C GLN A 63 -0.41 -0.75 -5.06
N GLY A 64 0.03 0.29 -4.35
CA GLY A 64 -0.48 0.66 -3.03
C GLY A 64 0.19 -0.05 -1.85
N ASN A 65 1.39 -0.61 -2.05
CA ASN A 65 2.20 -1.13 -0.95
C ASN A 65 2.90 0.02 -0.21
N SER A 66 2.43 0.34 0.99
CA SER A 66 2.97 1.42 1.83
C SER A 66 4.42 1.18 2.22
N ASP A 67 4.78 -0.03 2.63
CA ASP A 67 6.13 -0.39 3.07
C ASP A 67 7.16 -0.14 1.95
N ALA A 68 6.84 -0.54 0.72
CA ALA A 68 7.67 -0.27 -0.45
C ALA A 68 7.81 1.23 -0.73
N ALA A 69 6.72 1.99 -0.63
CA ALA A 69 6.71 3.43 -0.87
C ALA A 69 7.61 4.17 0.14
N VAL A 70 7.51 3.81 1.42
CA VAL A 70 8.34 4.35 2.50
C VAL A 70 9.80 3.96 2.31
N ALA A 71 10.09 2.68 2.05
CA ALA A 71 11.44 2.21 1.81
C ALA A 71 12.09 2.89 0.59
N LEU A 72 11.32 3.08 -0.48
CA LEU A 72 11.77 3.83 -1.67
C LEU A 72 12.05 5.29 -1.34
N GLY A 73 11.21 5.94 -0.55
CA GLY A 73 11.41 7.32 -0.11
C GLY A 73 12.71 7.50 0.68
N PHE A 74 13.00 6.59 1.61
CA PHE A 74 14.26 6.61 2.37
C PHE A 74 15.49 6.34 1.52
N ASP A 75 15.42 5.37 0.61
CA ASP A 75 16.50 5.03 -0.31
C ASP A 75 16.86 6.24 -1.21
N LEU A 76 15.86 6.81 -1.88
CA LEU A 76 16.02 7.98 -2.75
C LEU A 76 16.52 9.20 -1.98
N LYS A 77 16.03 9.41 -0.75
CA LYS A 77 16.51 10.48 0.13
C LYS A 77 17.99 10.31 0.47
N THR A 78 18.44 9.08 0.72
CA THR A 78 19.85 8.78 1.01
C THR A 78 20.74 9.16 -0.17
N ASP A 79 20.26 8.90 -1.39
CA ASP A 79 20.88 9.32 -2.65
C ASP A 79 20.65 10.80 -3.01
N LYS A 80 20.04 11.59 -2.12
CA LYS A 80 19.67 13.01 -2.31
C LYS A 80 18.75 13.28 -3.51
N LYS A 81 18.02 12.26 -3.98
CA LYS A 81 16.96 12.38 -4.99
C LYS A 81 15.67 12.86 -4.34
N TYR A 82 15.70 14.08 -3.81
CA TYR A 82 14.67 14.56 -2.89
C TYR A 82 13.28 14.64 -3.51
N GLN A 83 13.17 15.07 -4.77
CA GLN A 83 11.87 15.14 -5.44
C GLN A 83 11.23 13.75 -5.60
N GLU A 84 11.98 12.77 -6.09
CA GLU A 84 11.48 11.38 -6.23
C GLU A 84 11.15 10.77 -4.85
N ALA A 85 11.92 11.10 -3.81
CA ALA A 85 11.64 10.66 -2.45
C ALA A 85 10.33 11.26 -1.90
N LEU A 86 10.03 12.55 -2.18
CA LEU A 86 8.75 13.15 -1.82
C LEU A 86 7.57 12.44 -2.50
N GLU A 87 7.71 12.11 -3.78
CA GLU A 87 6.70 11.36 -4.53
C GLU A 87 6.49 9.95 -3.96
N ALA A 88 7.57 9.27 -3.57
CA ALA A 88 7.49 7.96 -2.93
C ALA A 88 6.76 8.05 -1.57
N PHE A 89 7.12 9.00 -0.71
CA PHE A 89 6.40 9.21 0.55
C PHE A 89 4.93 9.60 0.32
N GLN A 90 4.63 10.42 -0.68
CA GLN A 90 3.26 10.81 -1.05
C GLN A 90 2.42 9.58 -1.44
N ARG A 91 3.01 8.62 -2.18
CA ARG A 91 2.37 7.33 -2.47
C ARG A 91 2.14 6.49 -1.21
N GLY A 92 3.07 6.56 -0.25
CA GLY A 92 2.89 5.96 1.07
C GLY A 92 1.64 6.52 1.77
N VAL A 93 1.48 7.84 1.79
CA VAL A 93 0.28 8.49 2.34
C VAL A 93 -0.99 8.09 1.58
N ALA A 94 -0.93 8.02 0.24
CA ALA A 94 -2.07 7.57 -0.56
C ALA A 94 -2.50 6.15 -0.19
N SER A 95 -1.53 5.31 0.15
CA SER A 95 -1.71 3.93 0.61
C SER A 95 -2.12 3.83 2.08
N GLY A 96 -2.29 4.95 2.77
CA GLY A 96 -2.73 5.02 4.17
C GLY A 96 -1.63 4.96 5.22
N ASP A 97 -0.37 5.11 4.81
CA ASP A 97 0.77 5.02 5.73
C ASP A 97 0.90 6.27 6.60
N GLU A 98 0.69 6.14 7.90
CA GLU A 98 0.75 7.25 8.84
C GLU A 98 2.20 7.75 9.07
N THR A 99 3.18 6.85 8.89
CA THR A 99 4.60 7.15 9.05
C THR A 99 5.07 8.06 7.91
N ALA A 100 4.71 7.77 6.66
CA ALA A 100 4.96 8.60 5.49
C ALA A 100 4.37 10.01 5.68
N ALA A 101 3.12 10.10 6.17
CA ALA A 101 2.47 11.38 6.44
C ALA A 101 3.21 12.16 7.54
N SER A 102 3.56 11.50 8.64
CA SER A 102 4.35 12.11 9.73
C SER A 102 5.69 12.62 9.22
N PHE A 103 6.35 11.86 8.36
CA PHE A 103 7.65 12.18 7.80
C PHE A 103 7.60 13.40 6.88
N LEU A 104 6.64 13.44 5.94
CA LEU A 104 6.40 14.62 5.10
C LEU A 104 6.08 15.86 5.94
N GLY A 105 5.27 15.70 6.99
CA GLY A 105 4.98 16.79 7.93
C GLY A 105 6.22 17.35 8.64
N LYS A 106 7.26 16.55 8.85
CA LYS A 106 8.53 17.01 9.41
C LYS A 106 9.46 17.59 8.35
N ILE A 107 9.51 17.00 7.15
CA ILE A 107 10.27 17.53 6.00
C ILE A 107 9.84 18.96 5.67
N PHE A 108 8.53 19.23 5.58
CA PHE A 108 8.02 20.57 5.24
C PHE A 108 8.17 21.61 6.36
N ARG A 109 8.60 21.23 7.57
CA ARG A 109 9.09 22.19 8.57
C ARG A 109 10.52 22.66 8.31
N ASN A 110 11.16 22.14 7.25
CA ASN A 110 12.51 22.47 6.84
C ASN A 110 13.50 22.46 8.03
N PRO A 111 13.73 21.28 8.63
CA PRO A 111 14.69 21.17 9.72
C PRO A 111 16.09 21.56 9.24
N LYS A 112 16.98 21.84 10.18
CA LYS A 112 18.36 22.18 9.85
C LYS A 112 19.07 21.02 9.12
N PRO A 113 20.08 21.29 8.27
CA PRO A 113 20.78 20.24 7.52
C PRO A 113 21.50 19.17 8.37
N ASP A 114 21.75 19.43 9.64
CA ASP A 114 22.29 18.46 10.61
C ASP A 114 21.26 17.41 11.05
N ASP A 115 19.95 17.70 10.91
CA ASP A 115 18.88 16.72 11.04
C ASP A 115 18.84 15.81 9.81
N ARG A 116 19.74 14.83 9.83
CA ARG A 116 19.84 13.81 8.77
C ARG A 116 18.56 12.99 8.63
N MET A 117 17.67 12.98 9.63
CA MET A 117 16.45 12.21 9.56
C MET A 117 15.47 12.92 8.62
N TYR A 118 15.15 14.18 8.86
CA TYR A 118 14.04 14.86 8.17
C TYR A 118 14.47 15.91 7.13
N TYR A 119 15.75 16.26 7.03
CA TYR A 119 16.23 17.22 6.03
C TYR A 119 16.16 16.65 4.59
N MET A 120 15.56 17.42 3.67
CA MET A 120 15.40 17.10 2.23
C MET A 120 15.43 18.34 1.33
N ASP A 121 16.13 19.40 1.74
CA ASP A 121 16.30 20.64 0.95
C ASP A 121 14.97 21.23 0.44
N GLN A 122 13.94 21.17 1.27
CA GLN A 122 12.62 21.74 0.97
C GLN A 122 12.49 23.14 1.55
N LYS A 123 11.73 24.00 0.87
CA LYS A 123 11.30 25.27 1.47
C LYS A 123 10.32 24.98 2.61
N GLU A 124 10.44 25.75 3.68
CA GLU A 124 9.48 25.67 4.78
C GLU A 124 8.06 25.96 4.27
N ASP A 125 7.13 25.06 4.59
CA ASP A 125 5.71 25.22 4.34
C ASP A 125 4.93 24.66 5.54
N LEU A 126 4.69 25.54 6.51
CA LEU A 126 4.01 25.20 7.75
C LEU A 126 2.55 24.75 7.55
N GLN A 127 1.88 25.28 6.51
CA GLN A 127 0.51 24.87 6.20
C GLN A 127 0.50 23.44 5.68
N ARG A 128 1.40 23.10 4.75
CA ARG A 128 1.57 21.74 4.23
C ARG A 128 1.97 20.78 5.35
N ALA A 129 2.91 21.20 6.20
CA ALA A 129 3.35 20.43 7.35
C ALA A 129 2.21 20.09 8.33
N GLU A 130 1.32 21.05 8.61
CA GLU A 130 0.19 20.81 9.52
C GLU A 130 -0.88 19.92 8.88
N ARG A 131 -1.14 20.03 7.56
CA ARG A 131 -2.04 19.10 6.86
C ARG A 131 -1.56 17.66 6.96
N TYR A 132 -0.29 17.39 6.64
CA TYR A 132 0.27 16.05 6.78
C TYR A 132 0.22 15.53 8.22
N LYS A 133 0.44 16.39 9.21
CA LYS A 133 0.30 16.02 10.63
C LYS A 133 -1.14 15.67 10.99
N GLN A 134 -2.14 16.38 10.46
CA GLN A 134 -3.55 16.04 10.66
C GLN A 134 -3.89 14.70 9.99
N ILE A 135 -3.46 14.50 8.75
CA ILE A 135 -3.65 13.24 8.00
C ILE A 135 -3.01 12.08 8.77
N SER A 136 -1.76 12.22 9.22
CA SER A 136 -1.06 11.20 10.02
C SER A 136 -1.84 10.83 11.28
N LYS A 137 -2.42 11.81 12.00
CA LYS A 137 -3.27 11.52 13.17
C LYS A 137 -4.53 10.74 12.81
N ILE A 138 -5.20 11.09 11.71
CA ILE A 138 -6.40 10.38 11.24
C ILE A 138 -6.04 8.94 10.87
N LEU A 139 -4.97 8.74 10.08
CA LEU A 139 -4.49 7.43 9.66
C LEU A 139 -4.08 6.57 10.85
N ASN A 140 -3.33 7.13 11.80
CA ASN A 140 -2.93 6.41 13.01
C ASN A 140 -4.15 5.94 13.84
N ARG A 141 -5.11 6.84 14.07
CA ARG A 141 -6.36 6.53 14.80
C ARG A 141 -7.18 5.42 14.13
N LEU A 142 -7.13 5.35 12.80
CA LEU A 142 -7.93 4.42 12.00
C LEU A 142 -7.11 3.26 11.43
N SER A 143 -5.86 3.10 11.84
CA SER A 143 -4.91 2.10 11.30
C SER A 143 -5.47 0.67 11.29
N TYR A 144 -6.24 0.30 12.32
CA TYR A 144 -6.93 -0.99 12.43
C TYR A 144 -7.89 -1.29 11.27
N ALA A 145 -8.32 -0.27 10.54
CA ALA A 145 -9.26 -0.37 9.44
C ALA A 145 -8.61 -0.22 8.06
N ASN A 146 -7.27 -0.20 7.98
CA ASN A 146 -6.49 -0.06 6.74
C ASN A 146 -6.97 1.13 5.86
N PRO A 147 -6.91 2.37 6.40
CA PRO A 147 -7.40 3.56 5.70
C PRO A 147 -6.63 3.80 4.40
N LYS A 148 -7.23 4.54 3.47
CA LYS A 148 -6.59 4.96 2.22
C LYS A 148 -6.82 6.46 1.99
N VAL A 149 -5.92 7.09 1.24
CA VAL A 149 -6.03 8.52 0.87
C VAL A 149 -5.74 8.69 -0.62
N PRO A 150 -6.48 8.02 -1.53
CA PRO A 150 -6.22 8.13 -2.98
C PRO A 150 -6.25 9.58 -3.49
N GLU A 151 -7.00 10.46 -2.82
CA GLU A 151 -7.13 11.88 -3.10
C GLU A 151 -6.00 12.75 -2.52
N ILE A 152 -4.89 12.17 -2.01
CA ILE A 152 -3.85 12.94 -1.32
C ILE A 152 -3.27 14.10 -2.16
N ASN A 153 -3.20 13.94 -3.48
CA ASN A 153 -2.72 15.01 -4.38
C ASN A 153 -3.75 16.13 -4.57
N GLU A 154 -5.03 15.89 -4.29
CA GLU A 154 -6.08 16.90 -4.25
C GLU A 154 -6.11 17.63 -2.91
N ILE A 155 -5.63 17.00 -1.83
CA ILE A 155 -5.58 17.59 -0.49
C ILE A 155 -4.27 18.36 -0.26
N VAL A 156 -3.15 17.72 -0.61
CA VAL A 156 -1.78 18.18 -0.35
C VAL A 156 -0.90 17.91 -1.58
N PRO A 157 -1.10 18.63 -2.69
CA PRO A 157 -0.21 18.48 -3.85
C PRO A 157 1.23 18.87 -3.46
N LEU A 158 2.19 18.12 -3.99
CA LEU A 158 3.60 18.39 -3.78
C LEU A 158 4.00 19.73 -4.44
N PRO A 159 5.03 20.44 -3.92
CA PRO A 159 5.57 21.63 -4.57
C PRO A 159 5.93 21.36 -6.04
N PRO A 160 5.80 22.35 -6.93
CA PRO A 160 5.54 23.77 -6.65
C PRO A 160 4.05 24.15 -6.53
N ALA A 161 3.12 23.19 -6.57
CA ALA A 161 1.69 23.47 -6.52
C ALA A 161 1.27 24.14 -5.19
N LYS A 162 0.33 25.08 -5.27
CA LYS A 162 -0.28 25.72 -4.10
C LYS A 162 -1.28 24.77 -3.44
N LEU A 163 -1.42 24.89 -2.12
CA LEU A 163 -2.40 24.11 -1.38
C LEU A 163 -3.83 24.57 -1.73
N PRO A 164 -4.72 23.66 -2.14
CA PRO A 164 -6.15 23.96 -2.36
C PRO A 164 -6.89 24.12 -1.02
N ALA A 165 -8.12 24.60 -1.03
CA ALA A 165 -8.96 24.58 0.17
C ALA A 165 -9.22 23.13 0.61
N TRP A 166 -9.19 22.88 1.92
CA TRP A 166 -9.45 21.56 2.49
C TRP A 166 -10.13 21.71 3.85
N ASP A 167 -11.16 20.92 4.09
CA ASP A 167 -12.03 20.98 5.27
C ASP A 167 -11.54 20.08 6.43
N GLY A 168 -10.41 19.39 6.25
CA GLY A 168 -9.82 18.52 7.26
C GLY A 168 -10.34 17.08 7.24
N LYS A 169 -11.18 16.71 6.26
CA LYS A 169 -11.75 15.36 6.14
C LYS A 169 -11.10 14.56 5.01
N LEU A 170 -11.15 13.24 5.15
CA LEU A 170 -10.70 12.31 4.11
C LEU A 170 -11.92 11.61 3.54
N LYS A 171 -11.95 11.45 2.22
CA LYS A 171 -13.06 10.80 1.51
C LYS A 171 -13.32 9.40 2.04
N TRP A 172 -12.25 8.65 2.31
CA TRP A 172 -12.33 7.31 2.89
C TRP A 172 -13.04 7.29 4.26
N VAL A 173 -12.85 8.32 5.09
CA VAL A 173 -13.51 8.42 6.40
C VAL A 173 -15.00 8.68 6.22
N GLU A 174 -15.36 9.60 5.31
CA GLU A 174 -16.76 9.91 5.02
C GLU A 174 -17.52 8.70 4.45
N GLU A 175 -16.92 7.98 3.50
CA GLU A 175 -17.50 6.76 2.93
C GLU A 175 -17.72 5.67 4.00
N ARG A 176 -16.75 5.53 4.91
CA ARG A 176 -16.85 4.58 6.01
C ARG A 176 -17.94 4.95 7.01
N GLU A 177 -18.02 6.22 7.40
CA GLU A 177 -19.03 6.71 8.35
C GLU A 177 -20.44 6.69 7.74
N ALA A 178 -20.56 6.93 6.43
CA ALA A 178 -21.82 6.79 5.72
C ALA A 178 -22.32 5.33 5.69
N ASN A 179 -21.43 4.35 5.86
CA ASN A 179 -21.73 2.91 5.93
C ASN A 179 -22.68 2.45 4.80
N VAL A 180 -22.49 3.01 3.60
CA VAL A 180 -23.31 2.69 2.44
C VAL A 180 -22.95 1.27 1.98
N PRO A 181 -23.90 0.32 1.95
CA PRO A 181 -23.61 -1.03 1.49
C PRO A 181 -23.13 -0.99 0.03
N PRO A 182 -22.16 -1.84 -0.36
CA PRO A 182 -21.69 -1.90 -1.74
C PRO A 182 -22.88 -2.16 -2.67
N PRO A 183 -22.88 -1.58 -3.88
CA PRO A 183 -23.93 -1.83 -4.84
C PRO A 183 -24.04 -3.33 -5.10
N LYS A 184 -25.26 -3.86 -5.10
CA LYS A 184 -25.49 -5.26 -5.46
C LYS A 184 -24.93 -5.50 -6.87
N PRO A 185 -24.27 -6.64 -7.13
CA PRO A 185 -23.91 -7.03 -8.48
C PRO A 185 -25.12 -6.98 -9.42
N SER A 186 -24.91 -6.70 -10.71
CA SER A 186 -26.00 -6.74 -11.67
C SER A 186 -26.65 -8.12 -11.72
N GLU A 187 -27.96 -8.20 -11.97
CA GLU A 187 -28.67 -9.47 -12.10
C GLU A 187 -27.99 -10.37 -13.14
N SER A 188 -27.51 -9.79 -14.25
CA SER A 188 -26.75 -10.51 -15.28
C SER A 188 -25.46 -11.16 -14.76
N LEU A 189 -24.74 -10.46 -13.87
CA LEU A 189 -23.50 -10.99 -13.28
C LEU A 189 -23.83 -12.09 -12.27
N ILE A 190 -24.90 -11.92 -11.48
CA ILE A 190 -25.39 -12.96 -10.55
C ILE A 190 -25.76 -14.22 -11.33
N GLU A 191 -26.51 -14.09 -12.43
CA GLU A 191 -26.88 -15.22 -13.28
C GLU A 191 -25.66 -15.90 -13.93
N GLN A 192 -24.70 -15.10 -14.43
CA GLN A 192 -23.49 -15.64 -15.05
C GLN A 192 -22.65 -16.42 -14.02
N LEU A 193 -22.43 -15.86 -12.84
CA LEU A 193 -21.67 -16.52 -11.76
C LEU A 193 -22.40 -17.77 -11.25
N ALA A 194 -23.72 -17.67 -11.04
CA ALA A 194 -24.54 -18.80 -10.63
C ALA A 194 -24.49 -19.94 -11.66
N LYS A 195 -24.62 -19.63 -12.95
CA LYS A 195 -24.50 -20.63 -14.03
C LYS A 195 -23.12 -21.26 -14.08
N THR A 196 -22.06 -20.46 -13.92
CA THR A 196 -20.66 -20.93 -13.92
C THR A 196 -20.41 -21.92 -12.77
N MET A 197 -20.99 -21.65 -11.60
CA MET A 197 -20.85 -22.49 -10.41
C MET A 197 -21.99 -23.52 -10.26
N VAL A 198 -22.89 -23.62 -11.23
CA VAL A 198 -24.08 -24.50 -11.21
C VAL A 198 -24.90 -24.30 -9.93
N LEU A 199 -25.22 -23.05 -9.61
CA LEU A 199 -26.02 -22.61 -8.46
C LEU A 199 -27.38 -22.10 -8.93
N ASP A 200 -28.37 -22.14 -8.05
CA ASP A 200 -29.64 -21.43 -8.24
C ASP A 200 -29.40 -19.91 -8.17
N PRO A 201 -29.72 -19.12 -9.22
CA PRO A 201 -29.41 -17.69 -9.26
C PRO A 201 -30.16 -16.84 -8.23
N LYS A 202 -31.31 -17.31 -7.73
CA LYS A 202 -32.14 -16.58 -6.75
C LYS A 202 -31.71 -16.83 -5.32
N THR A 203 -31.23 -18.04 -5.03
CA THR A 203 -30.94 -18.51 -3.67
C THR A 203 -29.47 -18.76 -3.41
N GLY A 204 -28.64 -18.86 -4.45
CA GLY A 204 -27.22 -19.21 -4.38
C GLY A 204 -26.96 -20.67 -4.00
N LYS A 205 -28.00 -21.50 -3.91
CA LYS A 205 -27.87 -22.89 -3.46
C LYS A 205 -27.22 -23.77 -4.55
N PRO A 206 -26.30 -24.69 -4.19
CA PRO A 206 -25.72 -25.63 -5.14
C PRO A 206 -26.78 -26.52 -5.77
N LEU A 207 -26.79 -26.60 -7.11
CA LEU A 207 -27.60 -27.55 -7.85
C LEU A 207 -26.80 -28.84 -8.12
N PRO A 208 -27.47 -29.97 -8.39
CA PRO A 208 -26.79 -31.22 -8.75
C PRO A 208 -25.81 -31.00 -9.91
N GLY A 209 -24.53 -31.33 -9.69
CA GLY A 209 -23.46 -31.12 -10.66
C GLY A 209 -22.60 -29.87 -10.40
N SER A 210 -22.89 -29.10 -9.34
CA SER A 210 -22.01 -28.02 -8.90
C SER A 210 -20.68 -28.54 -8.35
N PRO A 211 -19.55 -27.87 -8.66
CA PRO A 211 -18.25 -28.20 -8.08
C PRO A 211 -18.19 -27.98 -6.56
N VAL A 212 -19.17 -27.26 -5.98
CA VAL A 212 -19.32 -27.04 -4.53
C VAL A 212 -20.51 -27.82 -3.95
N TYR A 213 -21.10 -28.74 -4.71
CA TYR A 213 -22.15 -29.63 -4.22
C TYR A 213 -21.56 -30.70 -3.29
N SER A 214 -21.67 -30.52 -1.97
CA SER A 214 -21.36 -31.58 -1.00
C SER A 214 -22.53 -32.55 -0.91
N LYS A 215 -22.29 -33.84 -1.19
CA LYS A 215 -23.22 -34.94 -0.88
C LYS A 215 -22.93 -35.48 0.52
N GLU A 216 -23.21 -34.71 1.56
CA GLU A 216 -23.19 -35.12 2.97
C GLU A 216 -24.23 -34.21 3.68
N ASP A 217 -25.37 -34.62 4.22
CA ASP A 217 -26.08 -35.89 4.40
C ASP A 217 -27.57 -35.70 4.03
#